data_AF-A0A8J2I624-F1
#
_entry.id   AF-A0A8J2I624-F1
#
_cell.length_a   1.000
_cell.length_b   1.000
_cell.length_c   1.000
_cell.angle_alpha   90.00
_cell.angle_beta   90.00
_cell.angle_gamma   90.00
#
_symmetry.space_group_name_H-M   'P 1'
#
loop_
_entity.id
_entity.type
_entity.pdbx_description
1 polymer ?
#
loop_
_entity_poly.entity_id
_entity_poly.type
_entity_poly.pdbx_seq_one_letter_code
_entity_poly.pdbx_strand_id
1 'polypeptide(L)'
;MNTKPGWWEKFIGPGKPLDTDKYFVICTNVIGGCYGSTGPSSIDPANSERYATRFPILTMEDMVRAQFRLLDNLGIQKLYASVGSSMGGMQSLAAGTLFPERVGRLVSISGCARSHPYSIAMRHTQRQVLMMDPNWARGFYYDGIPPHGGMKLAREIATVTYRSGPEWEQRFGRRRADPSRPPALCPDFLIETYLDHAGEKWCLEYDPNSLLYVSKAMDLFDLGQEHRNRINEVRKANSGKMQAYLDGHDITSDTSSDVCSLTLPDQPYEEKEQPADVDSVAQTDGSEPPADLVAGLRPLANTPTLVLGVASDILFPAWQQKEIATTLKRTGNKNVTHIELGEEKSLFGHDTFLLDLQNVGGAVQNFLG
;
A
#
# COMPACT_ATOMS: atom_id res chain seq x y z
N MET A 1 9.02 25.61 10.02
CA MET A 1 9.24 24.16 9.79
C MET A 1 8.27 23.37 10.65
N ASN A 2 7.78 22.21 10.19
CA ASN A 2 6.86 21.36 10.95
C ASN A 2 7.56 20.83 12.22
N THR A 3 6.98 21.05 13.39
CA THR A 3 7.54 20.65 14.70
C THR A 3 7.05 19.29 15.18
N LYS A 4 6.12 18.65 14.46
CA LYS A 4 5.62 17.32 14.79
C LYS A 4 6.67 16.24 14.43
N PRO A 5 6.79 15.17 15.25
CA PRO A 5 7.65 14.05 14.91
C PRO A 5 7.18 13.38 13.61
N GLY A 6 8.13 12.90 12.80
CA GLY A 6 7.84 12.16 11.59
C GLY A 6 7.22 10.78 11.88
N TRP A 7 6.57 10.18 10.88
CA TRP A 7 5.95 8.86 11.01
C TRP A 7 6.97 7.73 11.29
N TRP A 8 8.23 7.92 10.86
CA TRP A 8 9.35 7.01 11.12
C TRP A 8 10.47 7.69 11.92
N GLU A 9 10.10 8.61 12.81
CA GLU A 9 11.04 9.45 13.58
C GLU A 9 12.14 8.64 14.27
N LYS A 10 11.81 7.49 14.86
CA LYS A 10 12.81 6.67 15.57
C LYS A 10 13.81 5.97 14.64
N PHE A 11 13.46 5.78 13.38
CA PHE A 11 14.24 5.03 12.40
C PHE A 11 15.14 5.93 11.55
N ILE A 12 14.75 7.19 11.34
CA ILE A 12 15.47 8.14 10.45
C ILE A 12 16.07 9.29 11.27
N GLY A 13 17.37 9.55 11.07
CA GLY A 13 18.10 10.66 11.68
C GLY A 13 19.54 10.30 12.05
N PRO A 14 20.29 11.23 12.68
CA PRO A 14 21.71 11.03 12.99
C PRO A 14 21.93 9.79 13.88
N GLY A 15 22.76 8.85 13.43
CA GLY A 15 23.08 7.59 14.12
C GLY A 15 21.93 6.58 14.26
N LYS A 16 20.77 6.84 13.64
CA LYS A 16 19.61 5.92 13.63
C LYS A 16 19.75 4.87 12.52
N PRO A 17 18.88 3.84 12.45
CA PRO A 17 18.94 2.82 11.41
C PRO A 17 19.08 3.33 9.97
N LEU A 18 18.34 4.38 9.63
CA LEU A 18 18.51 5.18 8.43
C LEU A 18 19.26 6.46 8.81
N ASP A 19 20.58 6.31 8.86
CA ASP A 19 21.50 7.31 9.37
C ASP A 19 21.65 8.50 8.42
N THR A 20 21.18 9.68 8.83
CA THR A 20 21.29 10.90 8.01
C THR A 20 22.70 11.50 7.98
N ASP A 21 23.61 11.03 8.84
CA ASP A 21 25.03 11.42 8.75
C ASP A 21 25.75 10.67 7.61
N LYS A 22 25.17 9.55 7.14
CA LYS A 22 25.67 8.74 6.03
C LYS A 22 24.86 8.94 4.75
N TYR A 23 23.55 9.07 4.87
CA TYR A 23 22.61 9.02 3.75
C TYR A 23 21.84 10.32 3.60
N PHE A 24 21.72 10.80 2.36
CA PHE A 24 20.76 11.82 2.01
C PHE A 24 19.38 11.17 1.80
N VAL A 25 18.54 11.20 2.83
CA VAL A 25 17.23 10.52 2.83
C VAL A 25 16.17 11.36 2.12
N ILE A 26 15.52 10.78 1.12
CA ILE A 26 14.42 11.40 0.37
C ILE A 26 13.13 10.64 0.67
N CYS A 27 12.14 11.34 1.20
CA CYS A 27 10.80 10.81 1.45
C CYS A 27 9.79 11.65 0.67
N THR A 28 8.91 11.00 -0.09
CA THR A 28 7.92 11.69 -0.95
C THR A 28 6.50 11.31 -0.52
N ASN A 29 5.57 12.24 -0.66
CA ASN A 29 4.15 11.89 -0.69
C ASN A 29 3.83 11.31 -2.07
N VAL A 30 3.04 10.23 -2.14
CA VAL A 30 2.69 9.60 -3.41
C VAL A 30 1.72 10.46 -4.22
N ILE A 31 1.80 10.42 -5.56
CA ILE A 31 0.68 10.86 -6.40
C ILE A 31 -0.55 10.03 -6.04
N GLY A 32 -1.72 10.66 -5.98
CA GLY A 32 -2.94 10.07 -5.43
C GLY A 32 -3.11 10.23 -3.93
N GLY A 33 -2.07 10.67 -3.20
CA GLY A 33 -2.15 11.02 -1.78
C GLY A 33 -2.67 12.45 -1.54
N CYS A 34 -2.66 12.90 -0.28
CA CYS A 34 -3.25 14.18 0.14
C CYS A 34 -2.32 15.11 0.93
N TYR A 35 -1.02 14.81 1.02
CA TYR A 35 -0.03 15.62 1.75
C TYR A 35 0.95 16.34 0.81
N GLY A 36 0.43 17.02 -0.22
CA GLY A 36 1.19 17.93 -1.10
C GLY A 36 1.28 17.48 -2.55
N SER A 37 1.66 16.22 -2.81
CA SER A 37 1.62 15.66 -4.18
C SER A 37 0.21 15.63 -4.74
N THR A 38 0.09 15.73 -6.07
CA THR A 38 -1.20 15.76 -6.76
C THR A 38 -2.02 14.51 -6.45
N GLY A 39 -3.27 14.69 -6.04
CA GLY A 39 -4.23 13.63 -5.76
C GLY A 39 -5.67 14.08 -6.02
N PRO A 40 -6.68 13.27 -5.63
CA PRO A 40 -8.09 13.60 -5.83
C PRO A 40 -8.52 14.93 -5.21
N SER A 41 -7.88 15.32 -4.10
CA SER A 41 -8.11 16.62 -3.49
C SER A 41 -7.39 17.76 -4.21
N SER A 42 -6.55 17.56 -5.22
CA SER A 42 -5.90 18.67 -5.93
C SER A 42 -6.86 19.37 -6.90
N ILE A 43 -6.51 20.60 -7.30
CA ILE A 43 -7.23 21.33 -8.34
C ILE A 43 -6.82 20.77 -9.71
N ASP A 44 -7.81 20.45 -10.53
CA ASP A 44 -7.66 20.06 -11.93
C ASP A 44 -7.45 21.31 -12.79
N PRO A 45 -6.28 21.47 -13.44
CA PRO A 45 -6.01 22.63 -14.28
C PRO A 45 -6.94 22.75 -15.49
N ALA A 46 -7.62 21.68 -15.91
CA ALA A 46 -8.52 21.72 -17.06
C ALA A 46 -9.81 22.53 -16.81
N ASN A 47 -10.31 22.54 -15.57
CA ASN A 47 -11.58 23.19 -15.22
C ASN A 47 -11.53 24.04 -13.94
N SER A 48 -10.39 24.10 -13.24
CA SER A 48 -10.21 24.82 -11.97
C SER A 48 -11.05 24.29 -10.79
N GLU A 49 -11.63 23.10 -10.91
CA GLU A 49 -12.32 22.41 -9.83
C GLU A 49 -11.42 21.35 -9.18
N ARG A 50 -11.81 20.79 -8.03
CA ARG A 50 -11.11 19.61 -7.47
C ARG A 50 -11.21 18.42 -8.42
N TYR A 51 -10.19 17.58 -8.50
CA TYR A 51 -10.28 16.34 -9.29
C TYR A 51 -11.41 15.43 -8.79
N ALA A 52 -11.56 15.25 -7.48
CA ALA A 52 -12.51 14.32 -6.89
C ALA A 52 -12.42 12.93 -7.55
N THR A 53 -13.55 12.32 -7.90
CA THR A 53 -13.62 11.05 -8.62
C THR A 53 -13.34 11.14 -10.12
N ARG A 54 -12.99 12.33 -10.63
CA ARG A 54 -12.39 12.50 -11.97
C ARG A 54 -10.89 12.27 -11.97
N PHE A 55 -10.27 12.11 -10.80
CA PHE A 55 -8.86 11.72 -10.73
C PHE A 55 -8.68 10.37 -11.45
N PRO A 56 -7.62 10.18 -12.26
CA PRO A 56 -7.42 8.90 -12.95
C PRO A 56 -7.12 7.79 -11.94
N ILE A 57 -7.61 6.59 -12.22
CA ILE A 57 -7.15 5.39 -11.51
C ILE A 57 -5.65 5.23 -11.76
N LEU A 58 -4.88 5.20 -10.67
CA LEU A 58 -3.42 5.11 -10.71
C LEU A 58 -2.94 3.73 -10.26
N THR A 59 -1.72 3.38 -10.65
CA THR A 59 -1.04 2.17 -10.19
C THR A 59 0.17 2.50 -9.31
N MET A 60 0.71 1.49 -8.61
CA MET A 60 1.98 1.65 -7.88
C MET A 60 3.11 2.09 -8.80
N GLU A 61 3.15 1.60 -10.05
CA GLU A 61 4.13 2.00 -11.05
C GLU A 61 4.03 3.48 -11.41
N ASP A 62 2.84 4.07 -11.40
CA ASP A 62 2.67 5.51 -11.64
C ASP A 62 3.22 6.34 -10.48
N MET A 63 2.97 5.92 -9.24
CA MET A 63 3.57 6.54 -8.05
C MET A 63 5.10 6.50 -8.12
N VAL A 64 5.67 5.35 -8.45
CA VAL A 64 7.12 5.17 -8.57
C VAL A 64 7.69 5.98 -9.73
N ARG A 65 7.05 6.01 -10.91
CA ARG A 65 7.50 6.85 -12.03
C ARG A 65 7.51 8.33 -11.66
N ALA A 66 6.54 8.80 -10.89
CA ALA A 66 6.53 10.17 -10.39
C ALA A 66 7.72 10.46 -9.46
N GLN A 67 8.06 9.52 -8.56
CA GLN A 67 9.24 9.63 -7.71
C GLN A 67 10.52 9.73 -8.53
N PHE A 68 10.68 8.91 -9.58
CA PHE A 68 11.88 8.96 -10.43
C PHE A 68 11.98 10.25 -11.25
N ARG A 69 10.85 10.85 -11.64
CA ARG A 69 10.84 12.19 -12.25
C ARG A 69 11.32 13.28 -11.27
N LEU A 70 10.98 13.15 -9.99
CA LEU A 70 11.55 14.02 -8.95
C LEU A 70 13.06 13.82 -8.84
N LEU A 71 13.54 12.57 -8.82
CA LEU A 71 14.97 12.28 -8.79
C LEU A 71 15.72 12.88 -9.98
N ASP A 72 15.13 12.82 -11.18
CA ASP A 72 15.68 13.46 -12.38
C ASP A 72 15.81 14.97 -12.20
N ASN A 73 14.79 15.62 -11.64
CA ASN A 73 14.81 17.06 -11.35
C ASN A 73 15.86 17.43 -10.30
N LEU A 74 16.09 16.57 -9.31
CA LEU A 74 17.13 16.73 -8.29
C LEU A 74 18.54 16.36 -8.80
N GLY A 75 18.67 15.90 -10.05
CA GLY A 75 19.95 15.46 -10.64
C GLY A 75 20.48 14.12 -10.11
N ILE A 76 19.63 13.32 -9.45
CA ILE A 76 20.01 12.06 -8.81
C ILE A 76 19.87 10.91 -9.80
N GLN A 77 20.99 10.44 -10.33
CA GLN A 77 21.01 9.39 -11.35
C GLN A 77 20.76 7.98 -10.77
N LYS A 78 21.25 7.71 -9.57
CA LYS A 78 21.17 6.38 -8.93
C LYS A 78 20.94 6.50 -7.44
N LEU A 79 19.97 5.75 -6.92
CA LEU A 79 19.73 5.60 -5.49
C LEU A 79 20.70 4.58 -4.90
N TYR A 80 21.23 4.89 -3.72
CA TYR A 80 21.97 3.92 -2.91
C TYR A 80 21.10 2.72 -2.54
N ALA A 81 19.88 3.01 -2.08
CA ALA A 81 18.85 2.04 -1.75
C ALA A 81 17.46 2.64 -1.94
N SER A 82 16.49 1.80 -2.29
CA SER A 82 15.06 2.08 -2.11
C SER A 82 14.58 1.28 -0.90
N VAL A 83 13.95 1.96 0.06
CA VAL A 83 13.51 1.38 1.33
C VAL A 83 12.02 1.62 1.49
N GLY A 84 11.26 0.56 1.72
CA GLY A 84 9.82 0.70 1.91
C GLY A 84 9.21 -0.40 2.76
N SER A 85 8.15 -0.02 3.46
CA SER A 85 7.33 -0.91 4.28
C SER A 85 5.86 -0.88 3.86
N SER A 86 5.13 -1.99 4.00
CA SER A 86 3.73 -2.10 3.56
C SER A 86 3.56 -1.74 2.07
N MET A 87 2.68 -0.80 1.74
CA MET A 87 2.58 -0.18 0.40
C MET A 87 3.93 0.38 -0.09
N GLY A 88 4.77 0.92 0.80
CA GLY A 88 6.13 1.32 0.47
C GLY A 88 7.01 0.14 0.03
N GLY A 89 6.79 -1.06 0.58
CA GLY A 89 7.48 -2.29 0.15
C GLY A 89 7.12 -2.67 -1.29
N MET A 90 5.84 -2.54 -1.65
CA MET A 90 5.38 -2.67 -3.04
C MET A 90 6.10 -1.68 -3.96
N GLN A 91 6.13 -0.40 -3.58
CA GLN A 91 6.80 0.65 -4.35
C GLN A 91 8.31 0.42 -4.46
N SER A 92 8.96 -0.09 -3.42
CA SER A 92 10.39 -0.41 -3.43
C SER A 92 10.71 -1.52 -4.43
N LEU A 93 9.93 -2.60 -4.44
CA LEU A 93 10.06 -3.66 -5.43
C LEU A 93 9.77 -3.14 -6.85
N ALA A 94 8.72 -2.34 -7.02
CA ALA A 94 8.39 -1.73 -8.30
C ALA A 94 9.48 -0.77 -8.80
N ALA A 95 10.13 -0.01 -7.91
CA ALA A 95 11.25 0.88 -8.24
C ALA A 95 12.42 0.12 -8.87
N GLY A 96 12.84 -0.98 -8.25
CA GLY A 96 13.90 -1.80 -8.82
C GLY A 96 13.47 -2.53 -10.11
N THR A 97 12.21 -2.95 -10.22
CA THR A 97 11.71 -3.62 -11.43
C THR A 97 11.61 -2.66 -12.63
N LEU A 98 11.17 -1.41 -12.39
CA LEU A 98 11.02 -0.38 -13.41
C LEU A 98 12.34 0.29 -13.78
N PHE A 99 13.24 0.48 -12.81
CA PHE A 99 14.49 1.21 -12.97
C PHE A 99 15.69 0.45 -12.38
N PRO A 100 15.97 -0.80 -12.83
CA PRO A 100 16.96 -1.68 -12.21
C PRO A 100 18.36 -1.08 -12.14
N GLU A 101 18.77 -0.31 -13.15
CA GLU A 101 20.10 0.32 -13.19
C GLU A 101 20.25 1.50 -12.22
N ARG A 102 19.11 2.08 -11.79
CA ARG A 102 19.07 3.28 -10.94
C ARG A 102 18.81 2.97 -9.48
N VAL A 103 18.67 1.70 -9.09
CA VAL A 103 18.44 1.30 -7.69
C VAL A 103 19.52 0.33 -7.24
N GLY A 104 20.40 0.78 -6.35
CA GLY A 104 21.54 -0.02 -5.89
C GLY A 104 21.18 -1.17 -4.95
N ARG A 105 20.18 -0.99 -4.09
CA ARG A 105 19.69 -1.97 -3.11
C ARG A 105 18.20 -1.82 -2.88
N LEU A 106 17.53 -2.89 -2.49
CA LEU A 106 16.12 -2.89 -2.13
C LEU A 106 15.92 -3.34 -0.69
N VAL A 107 15.00 -2.67 0.00
CA VAL A 107 14.45 -3.13 1.27
C VAL A 107 12.93 -3.13 1.13
N SER A 108 12.33 -4.29 1.40
CA SER A 108 10.87 -4.50 1.43
C SER A 108 10.48 -5.13 2.77
N ILE A 109 9.71 -4.39 3.57
CA ILE A 109 9.29 -4.80 4.92
C ILE A 109 7.77 -4.97 4.95
N SER A 110 7.25 -6.13 5.32
CA SER A 110 5.81 -6.40 5.34
C SER A 110 5.09 -5.99 4.04
N GLY A 111 5.77 -6.18 2.89
CA GLY A 111 5.22 -5.92 1.56
C GLY A 111 4.87 -7.23 0.85
N CYS A 112 4.34 -7.13 -0.37
CA CYS A 112 4.10 -8.28 -1.26
C CYS A 112 4.51 -7.93 -2.68
N ALA A 113 4.75 -8.95 -3.53
CA ALA A 113 4.95 -8.74 -4.98
C ALA A 113 3.64 -8.70 -5.77
N ARG A 114 2.54 -9.18 -5.18
CA ARG A 114 1.18 -9.15 -5.71
C ARG A 114 0.16 -9.14 -4.58
N SER A 115 -0.95 -8.45 -4.76
CA SER A 115 -2.00 -8.36 -3.75
C SER A 115 -2.76 -9.69 -3.59
N HIS A 116 -2.87 -10.18 -2.35
CA HIS A 116 -3.57 -11.43 -2.04
C HIS A 116 -5.09 -11.23 -1.93
N PRO A 117 -5.94 -12.19 -2.35
CA PRO A 117 -7.41 -12.06 -2.28
C PRO A 117 -7.95 -11.61 -0.93
N TYR A 118 -7.40 -12.12 0.19
CA TYR A 118 -7.79 -11.67 1.53
C TYR A 118 -7.58 -10.16 1.74
N SER A 119 -6.40 -9.65 1.38
CA SER A 119 -6.07 -8.23 1.52
C SER A 119 -6.93 -7.34 0.60
N ILE A 120 -7.28 -7.86 -0.59
CA ILE A 120 -8.18 -7.20 -1.54
C ILE A 120 -9.60 -7.13 -0.99
N ALA A 121 -10.10 -8.23 -0.41
CA ALA A 121 -11.42 -8.28 0.21
C ALA A 121 -11.53 -7.27 1.36
N MET A 122 -10.53 -7.21 2.25
CA MET A 122 -10.51 -6.25 3.36
C MET A 122 -10.42 -4.80 2.88
N ARG A 123 -9.63 -4.50 1.86
CA ARG A 123 -9.58 -3.15 1.28
C ARG A 123 -10.86 -2.80 0.52
N HIS A 124 -11.52 -3.77 -0.10
CA HIS A 124 -12.83 -3.58 -0.72
C HIS A 124 -13.87 -3.19 0.33
N THR A 125 -13.98 -3.90 1.46
CA THR A 125 -14.94 -3.55 2.52
C THR A 125 -14.67 -2.17 3.11
N GLN A 126 -13.40 -1.81 3.33
CA GLN A 126 -13.00 -0.45 3.73
C GLN A 126 -13.50 0.63 2.75
N ARG A 127 -13.33 0.41 1.44
CA ARG A 127 -13.82 1.35 0.43
C ARG A 127 -15.35 1.40 0.40
N GLN A 128 -16.02 0.27 0.53
CA GLN A 128 -17.49 0.21 0.52
C GLN A 128 -18.11 1.02 1.66
N VAL A 129 -17.63 0.86 2.90
CA VAL A 129 -18.18 1.63 4.03
C VAL A 129 -17.97 3.14 3.88
N LEU A 130 -16.86 3.55 3.25
CA LEU A 130 -16.62 4.96 2.92
C LEU A 130 -17.57 5.48 1.84
N MET A 131 -17.70 4.76 0.73
CA MET A 131 -18.55 5.16 -0.39
C MET A 131 -20.05 5.11 -0.07
N MET A 132 -20.45 4.34 0.94
CA MET A 132 -21.83 4.29 1.45
C MET A 132 -22.18 5.45 2.40
N ASP A 133 -21.20 6.25 2.85
CA ASP A 133 -21.50 7.45 3.64
C ASP A 133 -22.31 8.45 2.78
N PRO A 134 -23.51 8.88 3.23
CA PRO A 134 -24.33 9.84 2.48
C PRO A 134 -23.60 11.14 2.13
N ASN A 135 -22.63 11.54 2.96
CA ASN A 135 -21.84 12.75 2.76
C ASN A 135 -20.69 12.55 1.77
N TRP A 136 -20.41 11.34 1.29
CA TRP A 136 -19.35 11.13 0.28
C TRP A 136 -19.73 11.78 -1.06
N ALA A 137 -21.02 11.97 -1.35
CA ALA A 137 -21.50 12.72 -2.52
C ALA A 137 -20.82 12.29 -3.86
N ARG A 138 -20.63 10.98 -4.06
CA ARG A 138 -19.90 10.40 -5.21
C ARG A 138 -18.48 10.94 -5.40
N GLY A 139 -17.85 11.37 -4.31
CA GLY A 139 -16.53 11.98 -4.26
C GLY A 139 -16.50 13.51 -4.33
N PHE A 140 -17.63 14.19 -4.54
CA PHE A 140 -17.69 15.65 -4.69
C PHE A 140 -18.06 16.37 -3.40
N TYR A 141 -17.54 15.90 -2.26
CA TYR A 141 -17.85 16.41 -0.91
C TYR A 141 -17.05 17.67 -0.50
N TYR A 142 -16.13 18.16 -1.34
CA TYR A 142 -15.13 19.17 -0.94
C TYR A 142 -15.70 20.53 -0.52
N ASP A 143 -16.90 20.89 -0.99
CA ASP A 143 -17.60 22.13 -0.62
C ASP A 143 -18.72 21.90 0.41
N GLY A 144 -18.78 20.69 0.99
CA GLY A 144 -19.85 20.25 1.88
C GLY A 144 -19.33 19.56 3.14
N ILE A 145 -20.20 18.73 3.73
CA ILE A 145 -19.84 17.89 4.87
C ILE A 145 -19.01 16.71 4.33
N PRO A 146 -17.80 16.46 4.84
CA PRO A 146 -17.03 15.27 4.47
C PRO A 146 -17.65 13.96 5.02
N PRO A 147 -17.39 12.79 4.39
CA PRO A 147 -17.87 11.48 4.83
C PRO A 147 -17.16 10.95 6.08
N HIS A 148 -17.34 11.64 7.21
CA HIS A 148 -16.68 11.30 8.47
C HIS A 148 -17.05 9.90 8.98
N GLY A 149 -18.32 9.51 8.89
CA GLY A 149 -18.79 8.21 9.40
C GLY A 149 -18.17 7.05 8.63
N GLY A 150 -18.22 7.12 7.30
CA GLY A 150 -17.60 6.12 6.42
C GLY A 150 -16.09 6.08 6.57
N MET A 151 -15.43 7.23 6.73
CA MET A 151 -13.98 7.30 6.96
C MET A 151 -13.56 6.68 8.29
N LYS A 152 -14.32 6.95 9.35
CA LYS A 152 -14.12 6.37 10.69
C LYS A 152 -14.23 4.84 10.61
N LEU A 153 -15.31 4.31 10.04
CA LEU A 153 -15.52 2.86 9.88
C LEU A 153 -14.44 2.21 9.01
N ALA A 154 -14.04 2.84 7.91
CA ALA A 154 -12.94 2.36 7.08
C ALA A 154 -11.64 2.24 7.90
N ARG A 155 -11.36 3.21 8.78
CA ARG A 155 -10.19 3.18 9.66
C ARG A 155 -10.29 2.11 10.75
N GLU A 156 -11.46 1.84 11.30
CA GLU A 156 -11.67 0.77 12.26
C GLU A 156 -11.36 -0.59 11.64
N ILE A 157 -11.93 -0.88 10.46
CA ILE A 157 -11.63 -2.11 9.71
C ILE A 157 -10.13 -2.23 9.45
N ALA A 158 -9.48 -1.13 9.04
CA ALA A 158 -8.03 -1.11 8.83
C ALA A 158 -7.24 -1.40 10.11
N THR A 159 -7.63 -0.78 11.24
CA THR A 159 -6.96 -0.96 12.53
C THR A 159 -7.05 -2.40 13.03
N VAL A 160 -8.18 -3.07 12.80
CA VAL A 160 -8.35 -4.51 13.09
C VAL A 160 -7.35 -5.35 12.30
N THR A 161 -7.09 -5.00 11.02
CA THR A 161 -6.14 -5.75 10.18
C THR A 161 -4.67 -5.44 10.44
N TYR A 162 -4.34 -4.27 10.97
CA TYR A 162 -2.95 -3.87 11.19
C TYR A 162 -2.33 -4.48 12.44
N ARG A 163 -3.15 -4.80 13.45
CA ARG A 163 -2.70 -5.38 14.72
C ARG A 163 -3.15 -6.82 14.85
N SER A 164 -2.32 -7.63 15.49
CA SER A 164 -2.51 -9.07 15.56
C SER A 164 -3.34 -9.52 16.77
N GLY A 165 -3.97 -10.68 16.64
CA GLY A 165 -4.82 -11.32 17.67
C GLY A 165 -4.18 -11.38 19.07
N PRO A 166 -2.95 -11.89 19.23
CA PRO A 166 -2.29 -11.98 20.55
C PRO A 166 -2.19 -10.64 21.28
N GLU A 167 -1.95 -9.54 20.56
CA GLU A 167 -1.89 -8.19 21.16
C GLU A 167 -3.28 -7.74 21.65
N TRP A 168 -4.34 -8.02 20.90
CA TRP A 168 -5.71 -7.66 21.27
C TRP A 168 -6.13 -8.32 22.58
N GLU A 169 -5.83 -9.62 22.75
CA GLU A 169 -6.16 -10.33 23.99
C GLU A 169 -5.40 -9.76 25.20
N GLN A 170 -4.11 -9.44 25.04
CA GLN A 170 -3.31 -8.84 26.12
C GLN A 170 -3.80 -7.43 26.49
N ARG A 171 -4.07 -6.59 25.49
CA ARG A 171 -4.42 -5.16 25.69
C ARG A 171 -5.86 -4.93 26.08
N PHE A 172 -6.78 -5.81 25.73
CA PHE A 172 -8.21 -5.60 25.97
C PHE A 172 -8.86 -6.82 26.62
N GLY A 173 -8.63 -8.01 26.09
CA GLY A 173 -9.35 -9.22 26.48
C GLY A 173 -10.86 -8.98 26.46
N ARG A 174 -11.57 -9.46 27.48
CA ARG A 174 -13.03 -9.25 27.62
C ARG A 174 -13.42 -8.07 28.51
N ARG A 175 -12.53 -7.08 28.70
CA ARG A 175 -12.78 -5.95 29.61
C ARG A 175 -13.85 -5.00 29.04
N ARG A 176 -14.88 -4.71 29.84
CA ARG A 176 -15.85 -3.65 29.58
C ARG A 176 -15.28 -2.27 29.92
N ALA A 177 -15.67 -1.24 29.20
CA ALA A 177 -15.26 0.14 29.45
C ALA A 177 -15.81 0.66 30.79
N ASP A 178 -17.06 0.32 31.10
CA ASP A 178 -17.68 0.56 32.42
C ASP A 178 -18.51 -0.68 32.84
N PRO A 179 -17.93 -1.60 33.64
CA PRO A 179 -18.62 -2.80 34.09
C PRO A 179 -19.84 -2.55 34.98
N SER A 180 -19.99 -1.34 35.55
CA SER A 180 -21.09 -0.99 36.45
C SER A 180 -22.40 -0.71 35.72
N ARG A 181 -22.33 -0.43 34.41
CA ARG A 181 -23.51 -0.14 33.58
C ARG A 181 -24.12 -1.42 32.99
N PRO A 182 -25.44 -1.45 32.73
CA PRO A 182 -26.04 -2.52 31.92
C PRO A 182 -25.42 -2.60 30.53
N PRO A 183 -25.32 -3.80 29.91
CA PRO A 183 -24.88 -3.94 28.52
C PRO A 183 -25.77 -3.14 27.55
N ALA A 184 -25.16 -2.59 26.50
CA ALA A 184 -25.84 -1.77 25.50
C ALA A 184 -25.35 -2.11 24.08
N LEU A 185 -26.09 -1.65 23.07
CA LEU A 185 -25.69 -1.78 21.66
C LEU A 185 -24.62 -0.77 21.24
N CYS A 186 -24.42 0.30 22.02
CA CYS A 186 -23.30 1.22 21.86
C CYS A 186 -22.00 0.60 22.40
N PRO A 187 -20.82 1.16 22.08
CA PRO A 187 -19.54 0.64 22.57
C PRO A 187 -19.57 0.34 24.07
N ASP A 188 -19.30 -0.92 24.40
CA ASP A 188 -19.39 -1.48 25.75
C ASP A 188 -18.06 -2.12 26.18
N PHE A 189 -17.34 -2.72 25.23
CA PHE A 189 -16.00 -3.26 25.44
C PHE A 189 -14.92 -2.21 25.22
N LEU A 190 -13.81 -2.34 25.95
CA LEU A 190 -12.68 -1.41 25.86
C LEU A 190 -12.08 -1.36 24.44
N ILE A 191 -12.09 -2.50 23.74
CA ILE A 191 -11.63 -2.59 22.34
C ILE A 191 -12.50 -1.76 21.40
N GLU A 192 -13.82 -1.76 21.60
CA GLU A 192 -14.77 -0.98 20.78
C GLU A 192 -14.53 0.51 20.99
N THR A 193 -14.35 0.95 22.23
CA THR A 193 -14.02 2.35 22.56
C THR A 193 -12.67 2.78 21.97
N TYR A 194 -11.68 1.87 21.96
CA TYR A 194 -10.38 2.12 21.35
C TYR A 194 -10.48 2.30 19.83
N LEU A 195 -11.21 1.41 19.16
CA LEU A 195 -11.44 1.50 17.71
C LEU A 195 -12.14 2.81 17.35
N ASP A 196 -13.19 3.17 18.09
CA ASP A 196 -13.91 4.43 17.92
C ASP A 196 -12.98 5.65 18.00
N HIS A 197 -12.15 5.72 19.04
CA HIS A 197 -11.24 6.85 19.25
C HIS A 197 -10.14 6.90 18.18
N ALA A 198 -9.61 5.74 17.78
CA ALA A 198 -8.59 5.64 16.74
C ALA A 198 -9.15 6.05 15.36
N GLY A 199 -10.40 5.70 15.07
CA GLY A 199 -11.11 6.10 13.86
C GLY A 199 -11.36 7.61 13.81
N GLU A 200 -11.85 8.20 14.90
CA GLU A 200 -12.19 9.62 15.00
C GLU A 200 -10.98 10.54 14.79
N LYS A 201 -9.82 10.17 15.34
CA LYS A 201 -8.61 10.99 15.18
C LYS A 201 -8.13 11.03 13.73
N TRP A 202 -8.20 9.90 13.03
CA TRP A 202 -7.61 9.75 11.69
C TRP A 202 -8.51 10.32 10.59
N CYS A 203 -9.84 10.26 10.77
CA CYS A 203 -10.79 10.72 9.74
C CYS A 203 -10.64 12.21 9.38
N LEU A 204 -10.05 13.02 10.28
CA LEU A 204 -9.80 14.44 10.08
C LEU A 204 -8.45 14.75 9.40
N GLU A 205 -7.54 13.78 9.34
CA GLU A 205 -6.17 14.00 8.88
C GLU A 205 -5.93 13.53 7.45
N TYR A 206 -6.85 12.77 6.84
CA TYR A 206 -6.68 12.15 5.53
C TYR A 206 -7.87 12.40 4.61
N ASP A 207 -7.63 12.56 3.31
CA ASP A 207 -8.68 12.79 2.31
C ASP A 207 -9.41 11.48 1.94
N PRO A 208 -10.76 11.41 2.02
CA PRO A 208 -11.54 10.21 1.70
C PRO A 208 -11.28 9.63 0.29
N ASN A 209 -11.28 10.48 -0.75
CA ASN A 209 -11.01 10.02 -2.10
C ASN A 209 -9.57 9.51 -2.23
N SER A 210 -8.59 10.20 -1.65
CA SER A 210 -7.19 9.73 -1.64
C SER A 210 -7.08 8.31 -1.06
N LEU A 211 -7.83 7.99 0.01
CA LEU A 211 -7.88 6.62 0.54
C LEU A 211 -8.42 5.64 -0.50
N LEU A 212 -9.51 5.97 -1.20
CA LEU A 212 -10.09 5.10 -2.23
C LEU A 212 -9.09 4.79 -3.35
N TYR A 213 -8.44 5.83 -3.86
CA TYR A 213 -7.51 5.75 -4.99
C TYR A 213 -6.23 4.99 -4.62
N VAL A 214 -5.62 5.31 -3.48
CA VAL A 214 -4.43 4.60 -2.99
C VAL A 214 -4.76 3.14 -2.66
N SER A 215 -5.90 2.88 -2.01
CA SER A 215 -6.39 1.53 -1.70
C SER A 215 -6.62 0.69 -2.96
N LYS A 216 -7.21 1.29 -4.01
CA LYS A 216 -7.40 0.62 -5.31
C LYS A 216 -6.07 0.35 -6.01
N ALA A 217 -5.11 1.29 -5.94
CA ALA A 217 -3.79 1.10 -6.52
C ALA A 217 -3.03 -0.07 -5.85
N MET A 218 -3.19 -0.27 -4.53
CA MET A 218 -2.65 -1.44 -3.84
C MET A 218 -3.29 -2.74 -4.33
N ASP A 219 -4.62 -2.78 -4.51
CA ASP A 219 -5.30 -3.98 -5.02
C ASP A 219 -4.90 -4.37 -6.43
N LEU A 220 -4.63 -3.38 -7.28
CA LEU A 220 -4.20 -3.60 -8.66
C LEU A 220 -2.74 -4.06 -8.76
N PHE A 221 -1.97 -4.01 -7.68
CA PHE A 221 -0.54 -4.27 -7.73
C PHE A 221 -0.21 -5.74 -7.96
N ASP A 222 0.54 -5.99 -9.03
CA ASP A 222 1.07 -7.29 -9.41
C ASP A 222 2.36 -7.13 -10.25
N LEU A 223 3.47 -7.68 -9.76
CA LEU A 223 4.76 -7.67 -10.45
C LEU A 223 4.96 -8.82 -11.44
N GLY A 224 3.92 -9.63 -11.67
CA GLY A 224 3.87 -10.63 -12.74
C GLY A 224 4.19 -10.04 -14.12
N GLN A 225 4.82 -10.85 -14.98
CA GLN A 225 5.24 -10.41 -16.32
C GLN A 225 4.02 -10.06 -17.19
N GLU A 226 2.96 -10.85 -17.13
CA GLU A 226 1.70 -10.60 -17.86
C GLU A 226 1.08 -9.26 -17.45
N HIS A 227 0.93 -9.03 -16.14
CA HIS A 227 0.39 -7.77 -15.62
C HIS A 227 1.23 -6.58 -16.11
N ARG A 228 2.56 -6.70 -15.99
CA ARG A 228 3.49 -5.66 -16.42
C ARG A 228 3.38 -5.35 -17.91
N ASN A 229 3.26 -6.37 -18.77
CA ASN A 229 3.09 -6.19 -20.21
C ASN A 229 1.82 -5.38 -20.49
N ARG A 230 0.69 -5.77 -19.88
CA ARG A 230 -0.59 -5.08 -20.01
C ARG A 230 -0.50 -3.61 -19.59
N ILE A 231 0.12 -3.31 -18.45
CA ILE A 231 0.29 -1.91 -17.98
C ILE A 231 1.20 -1.11 -18.93
N ASN A 232 2.26 -1.71 -19.46
CA ASN A 232 3.13 -1.05 -20.43
C ASN A 232 2.43 -0.74 -21.75
N GLU A 233 1.55 -1.63 -22.23
CA GLU A 233 0.72 -1.39 -23.41
C GLU A 233 -0.25 -0.23 -23.21
N VAL A 234 -0.98 -0.22 -22.09
CA VAL A 234 -1.88 0.88 -21.73
C VAL A 234 -1.10 2.20 -21.63
N ARG A 235 0.08 2.18 -21.02
CA ARG A 235 0.93 3.37 -20.93
C ARG A 235 1.39 3.85 -22.32
N LYS A 236 1.79 2.93 -23.20
CA LYS A 236 2.22 3.27 -24.57
C LYS A 236 1.07 3.90 -25.35
N ALA A 237 -0.13 3.34 -25.25
CA ALA A 237 -1.34 3.88 -25.88
C ALA A 237 -1.67 5.30 -25.39
N ASN A 238 -1.37 5.61 -24.12
CA ASN A 238 -1.62 6.93 -23.53
C ASN A 238 -0.45 7.92 -23.65
N SER A 239 0.71 7.52 -24.20
CA SER A 239 1.92 8.35 -24.21
C SER A 239 1.78 9.68 -24.96
N GLY A 240 0.97 9.71 -26.03
CA GLY A 240 0.71 10.92 -26.82
C GLY A 240 -0.23 11.92 -26.16
N LYS A 241 -1.02 11.53 -25.15
CA LYS A 241 -2.02 12.41 -24.51
C LYS A 241 -1.36 13.60 -23.80
N MET A 242 -0.21 13.40 -23.18
CA MET A 242 0.53 14.47 -22.51
C MET A 242 1.06 15.50 -23.52
N GLN A 243 1.61 15.05 -24.65
CA GLN A 243 2.10 15.97 -25.68
C GLN A 243 0.93 16.71 -26.33
N ALA A 244 -0.16 16.03 -26.64
CA ALA A 244 -1.38 16.66 -27.16
C ALA A 244 -1.94 17.74 -26.21
N TYR A 245 -1.95 17.48 -24.89
CA TYR A 245 -2.32 18.47 -23.88
C TYR A 245 -1.38 19.69 -23.88
N LEU A 246 -0.07 19.46 -23.91
CA LEU A 246 0.94 20.54 -23.98
C LEU A 246 0.82 21.35 -25.28
N ASP A 247 0.41 20.71 -26.37
CA ASP A 247 0.16 21.32 -27.68
C ASP A 247 -1.23 21.99 -27.77
N GLY A 248 -1.97 22.08 -26.66
CA GLY A 248 -3.26 22.77 -26.57
C GLY A 248 -4.44 22.06 -27.25
N HIS A 249 -4.34 20.75 -27.50
CA HIS A 249 -5.44 19.97 -28.05
C HIS A 249 -6.36 19.48 -26.91
N ASP A 250 -7.68 19.57 -27.12
CA ASP A 250 -8.65 19.01 -26.20
C ASP A 250 -8.45 17.50 -26.07
N ILE A 251 -8.16 17.03 -24.86
CA ILE A 251 -8.16 15.61 -24.56
C ILE A 251 -9.62 15.18 -24.44
N THR A 252 -10.20 14.64 -25.51
CA THR A 252 -11.49 13.97 -25.43
C THR A 252 -11.34 12.74 -24.52
N SER A 253 -11.78 12.84 -23.26
CA SER A 253 -11.96 11.68 -22.40
C SER A 253 -13.35 11.09 -22.69
N ASP A 254 -13.39 9.82 -23.08
CA ASP A 254 -14.64 9.06 -23.05
C ASP A 254 -15.04 8.91 -21.57
N THR A 255 -15.85 9.84 -21.07
CA THR A 255 -16.25 9.91 -19.65
C THR A 255 -17.27 8.85 -19.24
N SER A 256 -17.70 7.95 -20.15
CA SER A 256 -18.86 7.10 -19.90
C SER A 256 -18.55 5.73 -19.28
N SER A 257 -17.30 5.24 -19.27
CA SER A 257 -16.99 3.88 -18.77
C SER A 257 -16.54 3.81 -17.31
N ASP A 258 -16.13 4.94 -16.71
CA ASP A 258 -15.41 4.93 -15.42
C ASP A 258 -16.25 5.41 -14.23
N VAL A 259 -17.57 5.53 -14.39
CA VAL A 259 -18.47 5.93 -13.29
C VAL A 259 -18.63 4.76 -12.31
N CYS A 260 -18.08 4.92 -11.10
CA CYS A 260 -18.23 3.94 -10.02
C CYS A 260 -19.71 3.78 -9.64
N SER A 261 -20.27 2.59 -9.84
CA SER A 261 -21.59 2.21 -9.33
C SER A 261 -21.45 1.27 -8.14
N LEU A 262 -22.24 1.51 -7.08
CA LEU A 262 -22.35 0.65 -5.89
C LEU A 262 -23.48 -0.38 -6.00
N THR A 263 -24.24 -0.36 -7.10
CA THR A 263 -25.30 -1.35 -7.33
C THR A 263 -24.69 -2.68 -7.71
N LEU A 264 -25.10 -3.75 -7.03
CA LEU A 264 -24.78 -5.11 -7.46
C LEU A 264 -25.32 -5.34 -8.88
N PRO A 265 -24.64 -6.14 -9.71
CA PRO A 265 -25.18 -6.55 -11.00
C PRO A 265 -26.54 -7.23 -10.82
N ASP A 266 -27.44 -7.08 -11.80
CA ASP A 266 -28.77 -7.72 -11.78
C ASP A 266 -28.69 -9.26 -11.69
N GLN A 267 -27.57 -9.83 -12.16
CA GLN A 267 -27.27 -11.25 -12.02
C GLN A 267 -26.47 -11.47 -10.73
N PRO A 268 -26.96 -12.32 -9.79
CA PRO A 268 -26.20 -12.70 -8.60
C PRO A 268 -24.84 -13.28 -8.96
N TYR A 269 -23.85 -13.10 -8.08
CA TYR A 269 -22.58 -13.80 -8.20
C TYR A 269 -22.81 -15.31 -8.07
N GLU A 270 -22.49 -16.05 -9.13
CA GLU A 270 -22.38 -17.51 -9.10
C GLU A 270 -20.91 -17.86 -8.93
N GLU A 271 -20.58 -18.58 -7.86
CA GLU A 271 -19.25 -19.15 -7.69
C GLU A 271 -19.01 -20.13 -8.84
N LYS A 272 -18.18 -19.72 -9.80
CA LYS A 272 -17.75 -20.62 -10.85
C LYS A 272 -16.82 -21.63 -10.18
N GLU A 273 -17.27 -22.87 -10.06
CA GLU A 273 -16.38 -24.03 -9.94
C GLU A 273 -15.51 -24.04 -11.21
N GLN A 274 -14.48 -23.20 -11.23
CA GLN A 274 -13.31 -23.55 -12.03
C GLN A 274 -12.88 -24.90 -11.45
N PRO A 275 -12.70 -25.95 -12.26
CA PRO A 275 -11.90 -27.05 -11.78
C PRO A 275 -10.64 -26.36 -11.28
N ALA A 276 -10.39 -26.43 -9.96
CA ALA A 276 -9.03 -26.24 -9.48
C ALA A 276 -8.25 -27.15 -10.41
N ASP A 277 -7.50 -26.60 -11.35
CA ASP A 277 -6.77 -27.41 -12.32
C ASP A 277 -5.93 -28.28 -11.41
N VAL A 278 -6.32 -29.52 -11.18
CA VAL A 278 -5.71 -30.28 -10.09
C VAL A 278 -4.26 -30.54 -10.50
N ASP A 279 -3.88 -30.30 -11.77
CA ASP A 279 -2.50 -30.26 -12.25
C ASP A 279 -1.82 -28.86 -12.21
N SER A 280 -2.54 -27.74 -12.05
CA SER A 280 -1.95 -26.41 -11.74
C SER A 280 -2.05 -26.01 -10.26
N VAL A 281 -2.84 -26.76 -9.49
CA VAL A 281 -3.01 -26.68 -8.04
C VAL A 281 -2.35 -27.88 -7.34
N ALA A 282 -2.02 -28.98 -8.04
CA ALA A 282 -1.08 -29.99 -7.54
C ALA A 282 0.37 -29.53 -7.75
N GLN A 283 0.78 -28.58 -6.91
CA GLN A 283 2.08 -28.55 -6.23
C GLN A 283 2.21 -27.24 -5.42
N THR A 284 1.22 -26.87 -4.62
CA THR A 284 1.46 -25.93 -3.52
C THR A 284 1.72 -26.69 -2.23
N ASP A 285 2.76 -27.53 -2.24
CA ASP A 285 3.65 -27.49 -1.08
C ASP A 285 4.29 -26.11 -1.16
N GLY A 286 3.70 -25.11 -0.47
CA GLY A 286 3.79 -23.65 -0.70
C GLY A 286 5.20 -23.04 -0.68
N SER A 287 6.06 -23.51 -1.58
CA SER A 287 7.50 -23.32 -1.60
C SER A 287 7.98 -22.77 -2.93
N GLU A 288 7.27 -23.01 -4.05
CA GLU A 288 7.66 -22.49 -5.36
C GLU A 288 6.76 -21.34 -5.83
N PRO A 289 7.36 -20.19 -6.21
CA PRO A 289 6.60 -19.04 -6.71
C PRO A 289 6.14 -19.24 -8.16
N PRO A 290 5.04 -18.58 -8.58
CA PRO A 290 4.56 -18.66 -9.96
C PRO A 290 5.62 -18.27 -10.99
N ALA A 291 5.69 -19.00 -12.10
CA ALA A 291 6.66 -18.73 -13.18
C ALA A 291 6.54 -17.32 -13.77
N ASP A 292 5.30 -16.81 -13.88
CA ASP A 292 5.03 -15.44 -14.31
C ASP A 292 5.65 -14.39 -13.36
N LEU A 293 5.58 -14.62 -12.05
CA LEU A 293 6.18 -13.75 -11.04
C LEU A 293 7.72 -13.80 -11.10
N VAL A 294 8.30 -14.98 -11.32
CA VAL A 294 9.74 -15.13 -11.56
C VAL A 294 10.17 -14.37 -12.81
N ALA A 295 9.40 -14.45 -13.90
CA ALA A 295 9.68 -13.68 -15.12
C ALA A 295 9.60 -12.17 -14.87
N GLY A 296 8.56 -11.72 -14.16
CA GLY A 296 8.32 -10.30 -13.89
C GLY A 296 9.37 -9.66 -12.98
N LEU A 297 9.89 -10.40 -11.99
CA LEU A 297 10.96 -9.97 -11.08
C LEU A 297 12.37 -10.16 -11.63
N ARG A 298 12.54 -10.69 -12.85
CA ARG A 298 13.85 -10.88 -13.49
C ARG A 298 14.76 -9.64 -13.54
N PRO A 299 14.26 -8.38 -13.69
CA PRO A 299 15.13 -7.21 -13.64
C PRO A 299 15.89 -7.06 -12.31
N LEU A 300 15.39 -7.67 -11.23
CA LEU A 300 16.02 -7.64 -9.91
C LEU A 300 17.07 -8.75 -9.72
N ALA A 301 17.42 -9.50 -10.77
CA ALA A 301 18.34 -10.65 -10.67
C ALA A 301 19.73 -10.29 -10.12
N ASN A 302 20.14 -9.02 -10.18
CA ASN A 302 21.44 -8.57 -9.67
C ASN A 302 21.34 -7.51 -8.56
N THR A 303 20.13 -7.21 -8.07
CA THR A 303 19.92 -6.14 -7.07
C THR A 303 19.91 -6.73 -5.66
N PRO A 304 20.88 -6.40 -4.79
CA PRO A 304 20.84 -6.84 -3.40
C PRO A 304 19.52 -6.42 -2.75
N THR A 305 18.83 -7.38 -2.11
CA THR A 305 17.48 -7.17 -1.60
C THR A 305 17.33 -7.75 -0.20
N LEU A 306 16.91 -6.92 0.75
CA LEU A 306 16.40 -7.32 2.05
C LEU A 306 14.88 -7.45 1.98
N VAL A 307 14.39 -8.63 2.35
CA VAL A 307 12.97 -8.90 2.52
C VAL A 307 12.72 -9.25 3.98
N LEU A 308 11.89 -8.45 4.67
CA LEU A 308 11.55 -8.67 6.07
C LEU A 308 10.05 -8.93 6.21
N GLY A 309 9.69 -10.08 6.78
CA GLY A 309 8.32 -10.46 7.13
C GLY A 309 8.13 -10.59 8.63
N VAL A 310 6.86 -10.59 9.06
CA VAL A 310 6.47 -10.74 10.46
C VAL A 310 5.40 -11.83 10.56
N ALA A 311 5.64 -12.83 11.41
CA ALA A 311 4.76 -13.99 11.55
C ALA A 311 3.34 -13.61 11.98
N SER A 312 3.21 -12.60 12.85
CA SER A 312 1.92 -12.10 13.36
C SER A 312 1.19 -11.17 12.38
N ASP A 313 1.75 -10.86 11.21
CA ASP A 313 1.11 -10.03 10.19
C ASP A 313 -0.01 -10.82 9.49
N ILE A 314 -1.24 -10.33 9.58
CA ILE A 314 -2.41 -10.95 8.92
C ILE A 314 -2.79 -10.23 7.62
N LEU A 315 -2.30 -9.00 7.41
CA LEU A 315 -2.64 -8.21 6.23
C LEU A 315 -1.72 -8.55 5.06
N PHE A 316 -0.43 -8.66 5.33
CA PHE A 316 0.59 -9.17 4.41
C PHE A 316 1.33 -10.32 5.08
N PRO A 317 0.74 -11.52 5.10
CA PRO A 317 1.27 -12.63 5.88
C PRO A 317 2.72 -12.97 5.52
N ALA A 318 3.48 -13.48 6.50
CA ALA A 318 4.90 -13.84 6.37
C ALA A 318 5.23 -14.64 5.10
N TRP A 319 4.32 -15.51 4.66
CA TRP A 319 4.50 -16.30 3.45
C TRP A 319 4.60 -15.44 2.18
N GLN A 320 4.00 -14.25 2.11
CA GLN A 320 4.15 -13.33 0.97
C GLN A 320 5.56 -12.74 0.90
N GLN A 321 6.18 -12.47 2.05
CA GLN A 321 7.58 -12.03 2.10
C GLN A 321 8.52 -13.18 1.73
N LYS A 322 8.21 -14.41 2.18
CA LYS A 322 8.91 -15.61 1.74
C LYS A 322 8.75 -15.85 0.22
N GLU A 323 7.57 -15.60 -0.35
CA GLU A 323 7.32 -15.67 -1.81
C GLU A 323 8.23 -14.69 -2.56
N ILE A 324 8.33 -13.43 -2.13
CA ILE A 324 9.25 -12.44 -2.72
C ILE A 324 10.69 -12.98 -2.69
N ALA A 325 11.17 -13.39 -1.52
CA ALA A 325 12.56 -13.83 -1.36
C ALA A 325 12.89 -15.07 -2.20
N THR A 326 11.98 -16.04 -2.26
CA THR A 326 12.15 -17.24 -3.09
C THR A 326 12.10 -16.89 -4.57
N THR A 327 11.20 -15.99 -4.98
CA THR A 327 11.10 -15.56 -6.38
C THR A 327 12.38 -14.90 -6.86
N LEU A 328 12.93 -13.97 -6.08
CA LEU A 328 14.20 -13.32 -6.40
C LEU A 328 15.35 -14.33 -6.50
N LYS A 329 15.41 -15.33 -5.62
CA LYS A 329 16.42 -16.40 -5.74
C LYS A 329 16.24 -17.19 -7.05
N ARG A 330 14.99 -17.47 -7.46
CA ARG A 330 14.67 -18.15 -8.73
C ARG A 330 14.99 -17.33 -9.97
N THR A 331 15.02 -16.00 -9.88
CA THR A 331 15.52 -15.16 -10.99
C THR A 331 17.04 -15.26 -11.18
N GLY A 332 17.75 -15.92 -10.25
CA GLY A 332 19.21 -16.01 -10.22
C GLY A 332 19.88 -15.03 -9.23
N ASN A 333 19.11 -14.30 -8.43
CA ASN A 333 19.67 -13.34 -7.47
C ASN A 333 20.34 -14.05 -6.29
N LYS A 334 21.66 -13.85 -6.18
CA LYS A 334 22.50 -14.43 -5.11
C LYS A 334 22.57 -13.56 -3.85
N ASN A 335 22.06 -12.33 -3.90
CA ASN A 335 22.17 -11.30 -2.87
C ASN A 335 20.82 -11.01 -2.20
N VAL A 336 20.06 -12.06 -1.88
CA VAL A 336 18.75 -11.94 -1.22
C VAL A 336 18.87 -12.31 0.26
N THR A 337 18.64 -11.34 1.14
CA THR A 337 18.53 -11.54 2.58
C THR A 337 17.06 -11.60 2.96
N HIS A 338 16.61 -12.73 3.52
CA HIS A 338 15.26 -12.89 4.05
C HIS A 338 15.29 -13.00 5.57
N ILE A 339 14.52 -12.17 6.25
CA ILE A 339 14.35 -12.19 7.71
C ILE A 339 12.87 -12.34 8.01
N GLU A 340 12.53 -13.30 8.85
CA GLU A 340 11.18 -13.46 9.39
C GLU A 340 11.24 -13.24 10.90
N LEU A 341 10.45 -12.31 11.40
CA LEU A 341 10.30 -12.07 12.83
C LEU A 341 9.18 -12.97 13.35
N GLY A 342 9.53 -13.94 14.21
CA GLY A 342 8.56 -14.79 14.88
C GLY A 342 7.68 -14.00 15.86
N GLU A 343 6.58 -14.62 16.29
CA GLU A 343 5.64 -14.01 17.25
C GLU A 343 6.30 -13.68 18.59
N GLU A 344 7.34 -14.44 18.98
CA GLU A 344 8.13 -14.17 20.17
C GLU A 344 8.94 -12.87 20.09
N LYS A 345 9.17 -12.35 18.87
CA LYS A 345 9.92 -11.12 18.63
C LYS A 345 9.01 -9.92 18.39
N SER A 346 7.88 -10.12 17.70
CA SER A 346 6.90 -9.06 17.50
C SER A 346 5.46 -9.58 17.49
N LEU A 347 4.66 -9.00 18.40
CA LEU A 347 3.21 -9.21 18.48
C LEU A 347 2.42 -8.09 17.79
N PHE A 348 3.09 -7.09 17.20
CA PHE A 348 2.42 -5.90 16.66
C PHE A 348 1.77 -6.11 15.29
N GLY A 349 1.87 -7.33 14.72
CA GLY A 349 1.34 -7.64 13.41
C GLY A 349 1.96 -6.77 12.32
N HIS A 350 1.12 -6.21 11.45
CA HIS A 350 1.56 -5.35 10.36
C HIS A 350 2.27 -4.07 10.86
N ASP A 351 1.83 -3.51 12.00
CA ASP A 351 2.41 -2.28 12.57
C ASP A 351 3.85 -2.46 13.11
N THR A 352 4.41 -3.68 13.08
CA THR A 352 5.77 -3.98 13.56
C THR A 352 6.83 -3.06 12.94
N PHE A 353 6.73 -2.72 11.65
CA PHE A 353 7.71 -1.85 11.00
C PHE A 353 7.70 -0.39 11.50
N LEU A 354 6.62 0.03 12.17
CA LEU A 354 6.53 1.35 12.81
C LEU A 354 7.03 1.34 14.25
N LEU A 355 6.98 0.18 14.91
CA LEU A 355 7.12 0.07 16.37
C LEU A 355 8.43 -0.60 16.80
N ASP A 356 8.87 -1.63 16.09
CA ASP A 356 10.02 -2.46 16.47
C ASP A 356 11.33 -1.90 15.91
N LEU A 357 11.87 -0.90 16.62
CA LEU A 357 13.14 -0.26 16.26
C LEU A 357 14.33 -1.24 16.30
N GLN A 358 14.32 -2.20 17.21
CA GLN A 358 15.48 -3.07 17.43
C GLN A 358 15.61 -4.08 16.29
N ASN A 359 14.56 -4.85 16.00
CA ASN A 359 14.65 -5.92 15.03
C ASN A 359 14.53 -5.39 13.59
N VAL A 360 13.55 -4.51 13.33
CA VAL A 360 13.37 -3.94 11.98
C VAL A 360 14.48 -2.92 11.70
N GLY A 361 14.73 -1.99 12.62
CA GLY A 361 15.79 -0.99 12.45
C GLY A 361 17.17 -1.64 12.36
N GLY A 362 17.50 -2.58 13.25
CA GLY A 362 18.77 -3.31 13.20
C GLY A 362 18.97 -4.07 11.89
N ALA A 363 17.93 -4.73 11.37
CA ALA A 363 18.00 -5.42 10.08
C ALA A 363 18.28 -4.46 8.91
N VAL A 364 17.57 -3.31 8.87
CA VAL A 364 17.78 -2.28 7.85
C VAL A 364 19.19 -1.70 7.94
N GLN A 365 19.64 -1.34 9.14
CA GLN A 365 20.96 -0.77 9.37
C GLN A 365 22.06 -1.73 8.91
N ASN A 366 22.02 -2.99 9.36
CA ASN A 366 23.01 -4.01 9.00
C ASN A 366 23.07 -4.28 7.50
N PHE A 367 21.94 -4.24 6.80
CA PHE A 367 21.88 -4.46 5.37
C PHE A 367 22.41 -3.27 4.56
N LEU A 368 22.17 -2.05 5.03
CA LEU A 368 22.60 -0.83 4.33
C LEU A 368 24.07 -0.48 4.59
N GLY A 369 24.62 -0.79 5.77
CA GLY A 369 26.00 -0.48 6.17
C GLY A 369 26.10 0.74 7.08
#